data_AF-A0A951JFQ4-F1
#
_entry.id   AF-A0A951JFQ4-F1
#
_cell.length_a   1.000
_cell.length_b   1.000
_cell.length_c   1.000
_cell.angle_alpha   90.00
_cell.angle_beta   90.00
_cell.angle_gamma   90.00
#
_symmetry.space_group_name_H-M   'P 1'
#
loop_
_entity.id
_entity.type
_entity.pdbx_description
1 polymer ?
#
loop_
_entity_poly.entity_id
_entity_poly.type
_entity_poly.pdbx_seq_one_letter_code
_entity_poly.pdbx_strand_id
1 'polypeptide(L)'
;MPLSLSPELERRITEKVESGEYDSAEDVLSDALDALSHLTEEEEAKHNALRREIQKGIDSLNNGRYSPKDEVFARLRARRGRAPA
;
A
#
# COMPACT_ATOMS: atom_id res chain seq x y z
N MET A 1 -26.95 17.10 -2.25
CA MET A 1 -27.75 15.89 -2.55
C MET A 1 -28.11 15.27 -1.20
N PRO A 2 -29.39 15.04 -0.86
CA PRO A 2 -29.72 14.39 0.40
C PRO A 2 -29.26 12.92 0.35
N LEU A 3 -28.34 12.56 1.24
CA LEU A 3 -27.87 11.19 1.43
C LEU A 3 -28.64 10.62 2.62
N SER A 4 -29.26 9.45 2.45
CA SER A 4 -29.85 8.71 3.57
C SER A 4 -28.78 7.83 4.19
N LEU A 5 -28.52 8.03 5.47
CA LEU A 5 -27.57 7.24 6.25
C LEU A 5 -28.31 6.16 7.03
N SER A 6 -27.59 5.10 7.41
CA SER A 6 -28.13 4.17 8.39
C SER A 6 -28.16 4.84 9.77
N PRO A 7 -29.09 4.47 10.67
CA PRO A 7 -29.16 5.07 12.00
C PRO A 7 -27.84 4.99 12.79
N GLU A 8 -27.07 3.92 12.56
CA GLU A 8 -25.77 3.74 13.20
C GLU A 8 -24.70 4.72 12.67
N LEU A 9 -24.72 5.02 11.36
CA LEU A 9 -23.83 6.03 10.78
C LEU A 9 -24.19 7.43 11.27
N GLU A 10 -25.48 7.76 11.33
CA GLU A 10 -25.96 9.02 11.90
C GLU A 10 -25.49 9.18 13.34
N ARG A 11 -25.68 8.15 14.18
CA ARG A 11 -25.22 8.15 15.58
C ARG A 11 -23.73 8.44 15.69
N ARG A 12 -22.90 7.73 14.91
CA ARG A 12 -21.43 7.90 14.95
C ARG A 12 -20.97 9.28 14.47
N ILE A 13 -21.65 9.86 13.48
CA ILE A 13 -21.35 11.22 13.00
C ILE A 13 -21.75 12.23 14.07
N THR A 14 -22.95 12.10 14.64
CA THR A 14 -23.44 12.98 15.71
C THR A 14 -22.52 12.94 16.92
N GLU A 15 -22.08 11.75 17.37
CA GLU A 15 -21.14 11.61 18.49
C GLU A 15 -19.81 12.35 18.27
N LYS A 16 -19.31 12.40 17.02
CA LYS A 16 -18.09 13.13 16.65
C LYS A 16 -18.26 14.65 16.59
N VAL A 17 -19.46 15.11 16.25
CA VAL A 17 -19.78 16.54 16.28
C VAL A 17 -20.02 16.99 17.72
N GLU A 18 -20.80 16.23 18.49
CA GLU A 18 -21.10 16.52 19.90
C GLU A 18 -19.86 16.48 20.80
N SER A 19 -18.85 15.68 20.46
CA SER A 19 -17.57 15.67 21.16
C SER A 19 -16.74 16.94 20.93
N GLY A 20 -17.10 17.76 19.93
CA GLY A 20 -16.33 18.93 19.49
C GLY A 20 -15.09 18.58 18.66
N GLU A 21 -14.95 17.31 18.22
CA GLU A 21 -13.87 16.90 17.30
C GLU A 21 -14.09 17.48 15.89
N TYR A 22 -15.35 17.74 15.53
CA TYR A 22 -15.77 18.28 14.24
C TYR A 22 -16.86 19.34 14.40
N ASP A 23 -16.84 20.37 13.54
CA ASP A 23 -17.81 21.47 13.55
C ASP A 23 -19.13 21.10 12.86
N SER A 24 -19.11 20.14 11.92
CA SER A 24 -20.27 19.71 11.16
C SER A 24 -20.21 18.24 10.72
N ALA A 25 -21.37 17.71 10.32
CA ALA A 25 -21.48 16.38 9.73
C ALA A 25 -20.77 16.31 8.35
N GLU A 26 -20.80 17.40 7.57
CA GLU A 26 -20.06 17.48 6.31
C GLU A 26 -18.55 17.35 6.52
N ASP A 27 -18.00 17.95 7.59
CA ASP A 27 -16.56 17.84 7.89
C ASP A 27 -16.16 16.41 8.23
N VAL A 28 -16.95 15.72 9.06
CA VAL A 28 -16.74 14.28 9.38
C VAL A 28 -16.73 13.44 8.10
N LEU A 29 -17.66 13.70 7.18
CA LEU A 29 -17.77 12.95 5.94
C LEU A 29 -16.62 13.26 4.97
N SER A 30 -16.19 14.52 4.90
CA SER A 30 -15.03 14.91 4.07
C SER A 30 -13.77 14.23 4.56
N ASP A 31 -13.47 14.30 5.86
CA ASP A 31 -12.31 13.65 6.46
C ASP A 31 -12.34 12.13 6.27
N ALA A 32 -13.52 11.51 6.39
CA ALA A 32 -13.68 10.08 6.16
C ALA A 32 -13.39 9.69 4.69
N LEU A 33 -13.79 10.53 3.73
CA LEU A 33 -13.49 10.32 2.31
C LEU A 33 -12.02 10.58 1.98
N ASP A 34 -11.40 11.58 2.59
CA ASP A 34 -9.97 11.85 2.43
C ASP A 34 -9.12 10.71 3.00
N ALA A 35 -9.46 10.20 4.19
CA ALA A 35 -8.83 9.04 4.77
C ALA A 35 -8.97 7.79 3.88
N LEU A 36 -10.14 7.56 3.28
CA LEU A 36 -10.36 6.47 2.35
C LEU A 36 -9.53 6.65 1.07
N SER A 37 -9.49 7.86 0.52
CA SER A 37 -8.70 8.21 -0.66
C SER A 37 -7.23 7.91 -0.42
N HIS A 38 -6.66 8.37 0.70
CA HIS A 38 -5.28 8.11 1.05
C HIS A 38 -4.94 6.61 1.15
N LEU A 39 -5.82 5.81 1.76
CA LEU A 39 -5.62 4.36 1.82
C LEU A 39 -5.59 3.74 0.41
N THR A 40 -6.50 4.15 -0.47
CA THR A 40 -6.56 3.63 -1.84
C THR A 40 -5.36 4.05 -2.69
N GLU A 41 -4.93 5.31 -2.57
CA GLU A 41 -3.75 5.84 -3.28
C GLU A 41 -2.47 5.10 -2.87
N GLU A 42 -2.31 4.80 -1.58
CA GLU A 42 -1.17 4.02 -1.10
C GLU A 42 -1.15 2.60 -1.67
N GLU A 43 -2.29 1.92 -1.67
CA GLU A 43 -2.41 0.57 -2.23
C GLU A 43 -2.12 0.56 -3.73
N GLU A 44 -2.67 1.53 -4.45
CA GLU A 44 -2.43 1.69 -5.88
C GLU A 44 -0.94 1.98 -6.16
N ALA A 45 -0.32 2.87 -5.39
CA ALA A 45 1.10 3.17 -5.51
C ALA A 45 1.99 1.92 -5.27
N LYS A 46 1.66 1.12 -4.24
CA LYS A 46 2.35 -0.15 -3.93
C LYS A 46 2.20 -1.14 -5.09
N HIS A 47 0.99 -1.31 -5.62
CA HIS A 47 0.75 -2.19 -6.76
C HIS A 47 1.48 -1.73 -8.03
N ASN A 48 1.45 -0.44 -8.32
CA ASN A 48 2.13 0.13 -9.48
C ASN A 48 3.65 0.02 -9.35
N ALA A 49 4.21 0.18 -8.15
CA ALA A 49 5.62 -0.07 -7.89
C ALA A 49 5.98 -1.53 -8.13
N LEU A 50 5.19 -2.48 -7.60
CA LEU A 50 5.42 -3.91 -7.81
C LEU A 50 5.36 -4.29 -9.30
N ARG A 51 4.35 -3.81 -10.04
CA ARG A 51 4.24 -4.04 -11.49
C ARG A 51 5.48 -3.54 -12.25
N ARG A 52 5.98 -2.35 -11.89
CA ARG A 52 7.21 -1.79 -12.49
C ARG A 52 8.43 -2.66 -12.21
N GLU A 53 8.61 -3.12 -10.98
CA GLU A 53 9.75 -3.98 -10.62
C GLU A 53 9.68 -5.36 -11.31
N ILE A 54 8.47 -5.94 -11.41
CA ILE A 54 8.27 -7.18 -12.19
C ILE A 54 8.65 -6.96 -13.65
N GLN A 55 8.19 -5.87 -14.27
CA GLN A 55 8.52 -5.57 -15.66
C GLN A 55 10.02 -5.40 -15.87
N LYS A 56 10.73 -4.70 -14.97
CA LYS A 56 12.20 -4.61 -15.01
C LYS A 56 12.88 -5.98 -14.96
N GLY A 57 12.33 -6.90 -14.15
CA GLY A 57 12.79 -8.29 -14.09
C GLY A 57 12.60 -9.03 -15.41
N ILE A 58 11.41 -8.94 -16.00
CA ILE A 58 11.09 -9.51 -17.32
C ILE A 58 12.01 -8.94 -18.40
N ASP A 59 12.19 -7.63 -18.44
CA ASP A 59 13.07 -6.97 -19.41
C ASP A 59 14.53 -7.41 -19.23
N SER A 60 14.97 -7.65 -17.99
CA SER A 60 16.31 -8.18 -17.72
C SER A 60 16.47 -9.60 -18.21
N LEU A 61 15.47 -10.47 -18.01
CA LEU A 61 15.46 -11.82 -18.57
C LEU A 61 15.52 -11.81 -20.09
N ASN A 62 14.68 -10.99 -20.74
CA ASN A 62 14.64 -10.85 -22.20
C ASN A 62 15.97 -10.38 -22.79
N ASN A 63 16.71 -9.54 -22.05
CA ASN A 63 18.04 -9.07 -22.43
C ASN A 63 19.17 -10.01 -22.00
N GLY A 64 18.87 -11.23 -21.53
CA GLY A 64 19.88 -12.19 -21.07
C GLY A 64 20.60 -11.80 -19.78
N ARG A 65 20.12 -10.77 -19.07
CA ARG A 65 20.66 -10.30 -17.80
C ARG A 65 20.05 -11.09 -16.64
N TYR A 66 20.57 -12.29 -16.45
CA TYR A 66 20.27 -13.14 -15.30
C TYR A 66 21.52 -13.89 -14.84
N SER A 67 21.47 -14.47 -13.66
CA SER A 67 22.53 -15.33 -13.15
C SER A 67 21.95 -16.67 -12.74
N PRO A 68 22.61 -17.79 -13.08
CA PRO A 68 22.21 -19.10 -12.60
C PRO A 68 22.14 -19.13 -11.07
N LYS A 69 21.11 -19.79 -10.57
CA LYS A 69 20.82 -19.90 -9.13
C LYS A 69 22.06 -20.34 -8.33
N ASP A 70 22.75 -21.37 -8.80
CA ASP A 70 23.88 -21.96 -8.08
C ASP A 70 25.08 -21.01 -7.99
N GLU A 71 25.34 -20.24 -9.04
CA GLU A 71 26.39 -19.20 -9.05
C GLU A 71 26.08 -18.07 -8.08
N VAL A 72 24.81 -17.66 -7.98
CA VAL A 72 24.37 -16.63 -7.03
C VAL A 72 24.57 -17.12 -5.60
N PHE A 73 24.13 -18.35 -5.28
CA PHE A 73 24.30 -18.89 -3.93
C PHE A 73 25.76 -19.14 -3.58
N ALA A 74 26.58 -19.62 -4.50
CA ALA A 74 28.03 -19.76 -4.30
C ALA A 74 28.67 -18.40 -3.95
N ARG A 75 28.34 -17.36 -4.73
CA ARG A 75 28.83 -15.99 -4.50
C ARG A 75 28.38 -15.41 -3.16
N LEU A 76 27.12 -15.63 -2.77
CA LEU A 76 26.58 -15.18 -1.49
C LEU A 76 27.22 -15.90 -0.29
N ARG A 77 27.48 -17.22 -0.40
CA ARG A 77 28.18 -18.00 0.64
C ARG A 77 29.63 -17.55 0.79
N ALA A 78 30.33 -17.34 -0.33
CA ALA A 78 31.69 -16.80 -0.34
C ALA A 78 31.76 -15.41 0.31
N ARG A 79 30.80 -14.52 0.02
CA ARG A 79 30.74 -13.17 0.61
C ARG A 79 30.40 -13.18 2.11
N ARG A 80 29.73 -14.22 2.62
CA ARG A 80 29.32 -14.35 4.03
C ARG A 80 30.35 -15.09 4.91
N GLY A 81 31.48 -15.55 4.36
CA GLY A 81 32.56 -16.12 5.17
C GLY A 81 32.25 -17.47 5.84
N ARG A 82 31.39 -18.31 5.24
CA ARG A 82 31.31 -19.72 5.64
C ARG A 82 32.11 -20.56 4.65
N ALA A 83 33.35 -20.88 5.03
CA ALA A 83 34.12 -21.95 4.41
C ALA A 83 33.28 -23.25 4.42
N PRO A 84 33.39 -24.09 3.37
CA PRO A 84 32.71 -25.39 3.36
C PRO A 84 33.23 -26.25 4.51
N ALA A 85 32.32 -26.96 5.18
CA ALA A 85 32.64 -28.14 5.97
C ALA A 85 32.70 -29.35 5.03
#